data_AF-A0A553SPM0-F1
#
_entry.id   AF-A0A553SPM0-F1
#
_cell.length_a   1.000
_cell.length_b   1.000
_cell.length_c   1.000
_cell.angle_alpha   90.00
_cell.angle_beta   90.00
_cell.angle_gamma   90.00
#
_symmetry.space_group_name_H-M   'P 1'
#
loop_
_entity.id
_entity.type
_entity.pdbx_description
1 polymer ?
#
loop_
_entity_poly.entity_id
_entity_poly.type
_entity_poly.pdbx_seq_one_letter_code
_entity_poly.pdbx_strand_id
1 'polypeptide(L)'
;MNLLEKEKIVEKLFVRFYEEYPDLERFGENGKKRTKEDINYHFQYMETAYSLLNKKVFHDYIIWLSEVLETRGVGRQLLYINLEWIAQELQVLDETEEIGFFLEILAEGMELIKSSNQGE
;
A
#
# COMPACT_ATOMS: atom_id res chain seq x y z
N MET A 1 -9.78 -12.85 -2.67
CA MET A 1 -8.77 -13.15 -1.63
C MET A 1 -9.48 -13.37 -0.31
N ASN A 2 -9.11 -14.41 0.42
CA ASN A 2 -9.67 -14.65 1.76
C ASN A 2 -8.89 -13.91 2.85
N LEU A 3 -9.48 -13.81 4.04
CA LEU A 3 -8.89 -13.08 5.17
C LEU A 3 -7.51 -13.62 5.59
N LEU A 4 -7.32 -14.94 5.54
CA LEU A 4 -6.06 -15.57 5.97
C LEU A 4 -4.91 -15.24 5.00
N GLU A 5 -5.18 -15.20 3.69
CA GLU A 5 -4.22 -14.77 2.68
C GLU A 5 -3.79 -13.32 2.92
N LYS A 6 -4.76 -12.42 3.12
CA LYS A 6 -4.51 -11.02 3.44
C LYS A 6 -3.64 -10.86 4.68
N GLU A 7 -3.98 -11.53 5.78
CA GLU A 7 -3.21 -11.45 7.04
C GLU A 7 -1.77 -11.92 6.87
N LYS A 8 -1.54 -12.99 6.08
CA LYS A 8 -0.18 -13.46 5.76
C LYS A 8 0.61 -12.42 4.98
N ILE A 9 0.00 -11.79 3.98
CA ILE A 9 0.66 -10.74 3.19
C ILE A 9 0.99 -9.54 4.09
N VAL A 10 0.04 -9.09 4.91
CA VAL A 10 0.24 -7.99 5.86
C VAL A 10 1.44 -8.27 6.78
N GLU A 11 1.50 -9.46 7.38
CA GLU A 11 2.59 -9.82 8.28
C GLU A 11 3.93 -9.89 7.54
N LYS A 12 3.95 -10.50 6.36
CA LYS A 12 5.16 -10.63 5.54
C LYS A 12 5.73 -9.26 5.16
N LEU A 13 4.89 -8.34 4.71
CA LEU A 13 5.29 -6.98 4.35
C LEU A 13 5.73 -6.19 5.58
N PHE A 14 5.05 -6.33 6.70
CA PHE A 14 5.44 -5.70 7.96
C PHE A 14 6.86 -6.12 8.38
N VAL A 15 7.15 -7.43 8.40
CA VAL A 15 8.50 -7.93 8.71
C VAL A 15 9.52 -7.38 7.71
N ARG A 16 9.22 -7.48 6.41
CA ARG A 16 10.11 -6.99 5.34
C ARG A 16 10.44 -5.51 5.47
N PHE A 17 9.50 -4.66 5.90
CA PHE A 17 9.75 -3.24 6.13
C PHE A 17 10.81 -3.00 7.19
N TYR A 18 10.76 -3.72 8.32
CA TYR A 18 11.71 -3.53 9.41
C TYR A 18 13.07 -4.21 9.16
N GLU A 19 13.12 -5.19 8.25
CA GLU A 19 14.36 -5.77 7.75
C GLU A 19 15.07 -4.86 6.74
N GLU A 20 14.35 -4.33 5.75
CA GLU A 20 14.91 -3.52 4.65
C GLU A 20 15.08 -2.03 5.03
N TYR A 21 14.25 -1.53 5.96
CA TYR A 21 14.26 -0.14 6.44
C TYR A 21 14.35 -0.09 7.97
N PRO A 22 15.48 -0.54 8.56
CA PRO A 22 15.64 -0.60 10.02
C PRO A 22 15.55 0.78 10.70
N ASP A 23 15.78 1.87 9.96
CA ASP A 23 15.64 3.25 10.43
C ASP A 23 14.21 3.58 10.89
N LEU A 24 13.20 2.80 10.47
CA LEU A 24 11.81 2.93 10.94
C LEU A 24 11.66 2.65 12.45
N GLU A 25 12.61 1.95 13.07
CA GLU A 25 12.65 1.73 14.53
C GLU A 25 12.72 3.05 15.32
N ARG A 26 13.17 4.15 14.71
CA ARG A 26 13.18 5.48 15.36
C ARG A 26 11.79 5.96 15.77
N PHE A 27 10.73 5.41 15.18
CA PHE A 27 9.33 5.72 15.52
C PHE A 27 8.76 4.81 16.64
N GLY A 28 9.54 3.83 17.11
CA GLY A 28 9.20 2.92 18.21
C GLY A 28 7.94 2.08 17.96
N GLU A 29 7.34 1.60 19.05
CA GLU A 29 6.15 0.73 19.02
C GLU A 29 4.94 1.39 18.35
N ASN A 30 4.80 2.72 18.50
CA ASN A 30 3.75 3.45 17.79
C ASN A 30 3.98 3.38 16.28
N GLY A 31 5.21 3.57 15.80
CA GLY A 31 5.58 3.39 14.40
C GLY A 31 5.19 2.01 13.88
N LYS A 32 5.55 0.94 14.61
CA LYS A 32 5.21 -0.45 14.23
C LYS A 32 3.71 -0.66 14.06
N LYS A 33 2.93 -0.17 15.03
CA LYS A 33 1.47 -0.24 14.97
C LYS A 33 0.94 0.48 13.74
N ARG A 34 1.42 1.70 13.46
CA ARG A 34 0.98 2.49 12.31
C ARG A 34 1.37 1.85 10.98
N THR A 35 2.57 1.30 10.85
CA THR A 35 3.01 0.57 9.65
C THR A 35 2.06 -0.59 9.35
N LYS A 36 1.70 -1.39 10.35
CA LYS A 36 0.77 -2.51 10.17
C LYS A 36 -0.67 -2.03 9.86
N GLU A 37 -1.10 -0.93 10.48
CA GLU A 37 -2.38 -0.28 10.15
C GLU A 37 -2.41 0.22 8.70
N ASP A 38 -1.34 0.87 8.22
CA ASP A 38 -1.25 1.40 6.86
C ASP A 38 -1.33 0.29 5.81
N ILE A 39 -0.61 -0.83 6.00
CA ILE A 39 -0.71 -2.00 5.10
C ILE A 39 -2.16 -2.51 5.05
N ASN A 40 -2.84 -2.62 6.20
CA ASN A 40 -4.25 -3.03 6.24
C ASN A 40 -5.17 -2.03 5.53
N TYR A 41 -4.93 -0.73 5.68
CA TYR A 41 -5.72 0.30 5.03
C TYR A 41 -5.57 0.24 3.51
N HIS A 42 -4.39 -0.06 2.97
CA HIS A 42 -4.23 -0.27 1.53
C HIS A 42 -5.21 -1.32 1.01
N PHE A 43 -5.26 -2.49 1.66
CA PHE A 43 -6.23 -3.54 1.32
C PHE A 43 -7.68 -3.08 1.48
N GLN A 44 -8.02 -2.40 2.57
CA GLN A 44 -9.39 -1.93 2.79
C GLN A 44 -9.87 -0.96 1.69
N TYR A 45 -9.00 -0.05 1.24
CA TYR A 45 -9.34 0.87 0.15
C TYR A 45 -9.44 0.14 -1.20
N MET A 46 -8.60 -0.87 -1.45
CA MET A 46 -8.73 -1.73 -2.64
C MET A 46 -10.06 -2.51 -2.64
N GLU A 47 -10.40 -3.16 -1.52
CA GLU A 47 -11.66 -3.90 -1.33
C GLU A 47 -12.89 -2.98 -1.50
N THR A 48 -12.80 -1.76 -0.98
CA THR A 48 -13.86 -0.74 -1.12
C THR A 48 -14.01 -0.29 -2.58
N ALA A 49 -12.89 -0.01 -3.26
CA ALA A 49 -12.89 0.37 -4.66
C ALA A 49 -13.48 -0.73 -5.56
N TYR A 50 -13.15 -1.99 -5.29
CA TYR A 50 -13.70 -3.14 -6.00
C TYR A 50 -15.20 -3.31 -5.74
N SER A 51 -15.62 -3.26 -4.47
CA SER A 51 -17.04 -3.38 -4.09
C SER A 51 -17.94 -2.30 -4.71
N LEU A 52 -17.38 -1.11 -4.93
CA LEU A 52 -18.06 0.02 -5.57
C LEU A 52 -17.82 0.12 -7.08
N LEU A 53 -16.98 -0.75 -7.65
CA LEU A 53 -16.46 -0.66 -9.03
C LEU A 53 -15.95 0.75 -9.37
N ASN A 54 -15.30 1.41 -8.41
CA ASN A 54 -14.86 2.79 -8.52
C ASN A 54 -13.41 2.94 -8.06
N LYS A 55 -12.50 2.86 -9.03
CA LYS A 55 -11.06 3.03 -8.82
C LYS A 55 -10.68 4.37 -8.18
N LYS A 56 -11.49 5.42 -8.40
CA LYS A 56 -11.25 6.76 -7.86
C LYS A 56 -11.12 6.74 -6.32
N VAL A 57 -11.84 5.84 -5.66
CA VAL A 57 -11.75 5.65 -4.19
C VAL A 57 -10.32 5.34 -3.76
N PHE A 58 -9.63 4.46 -4.49
CA PHE A 58 -8.24 4.12 -4.21
C PHE A 58 -7.28 5.22 -4.64
N HIS A 59 -7.51 5.86 -5.80
CA HIS A 59 -6.64 6.93 -6.29
C HIS A 59 -6.63 8.15 -5.38
N ASP A 60 -7.80 8.62 -4.95
CA ASP A 60 -7.92 9.75 -4.02
C ASP A 60 -7.22 9.43 -2.70
N TYR A 61 -7.33 8.19 -2.23
CA TYR A 61 -6.63 7.70 -1.05
C TYR A 61 -5.10 7.74 -1.21
N ILE A 62 -4.57 7.25 -2.33
CA ILE A 62 -3.12 7.26 -2.59
C ILE A 62 -2.58 8.68 -2.69
N ILE A 63 -3.28 9.57 -3.40
CA ILE A 63 -2.88 10.99 -3.52
C ILE A 63 -2.82 11.62 -2.12
N TRP A 64 -3.90 11.54 -1.36
CA TRP A 64 -3.98 12.09 0.00
C TRP A 64 -2.89 11.51 0.92
N LEU A 65 -2.73 10.19 0.93
CA LEU A 65 -1.75 9.54 1.81
C LEU A 65 -0.32 9.93 1.44
N SER A 66 -0.02 10.05 0.14
CA SER A 66 1.29 10.48 -0.34
C SER A 66 1.66 11.87 0.19
N GLU A 67 0.72 12.82 0.22
CA GLU A 67 0.92 14.16 0.81
C GLU A 67 1.11 14.09 2.32
N VAL A 68 0.32 13.28 3.00
CA VAL A 68 0.38 13.09 4.46
C VAL A 68 1.71 12.46 4.90
N LEU A 69 2.26 11.51 4.16
CA LEU A 69 3.54 10.88 4.49
C LEU A 69 4.74 11.78 4.21
N GLU A 70 4.67 12.59 3.14
CA GLU A 70 5.69 13.58 2.82
C GLU A 70 5.79 14.65 3.91
N THR A 71 4.65 15.23 4.31
CA THR A 71 4.60 16.23 5.37
C THR A 71 5.07 15.74 6.75
N ARG A 72 5.13 14.41 6.96
CA ARG A 72 5.63 13.79 8.20
C ARG A 72 7.09 13.32 8.12
N GLY A 73 7.78 13.54 7.00
CA GLY A 73 9.18 13.12 6.81
C GLY A 73 9.36 11.59 6.76
N VAL A 74 8.30 10.85 6.42
CA VAL A 74 8.36 9.40 6.16
C VAL A 74 8.72 9.15 4.69
N GLY A 75 8.23 10.02 3.80
CA GLY A 75 8.53 10.01 2.37
C GLY A 75 7.58 9.16 1.55
N ARG A 76 7.13 9.70 0.42
CA ARG A 76 6.27 9.01 -0.56
C ARG A 76 6.88 7.70 -1.10
N GLN A 77 8.20 7.57 -1.06
CA GLN A 77 8.91 6.39 -1.53
C GLN A 77 8.50 5.12 -0.78
N LEU A 78 8.29 5.18 0.54
CA LEU A 78 7.87 4.00 1.32
C LEU A 78 6.45 3.55 0.96
N LEU A 79 5.56 4.49 0.62
CA LEU A 79 4.24 4.15 0.10
C LEU A 79 4.35 3.41 -1.25
N TYR A 80 5.14 3.93 -2.18
CA TYR A 80 5.39 3.27 -3.47
C TYR A 80 5.88 1.84 -3.29
N ILE A 81 6.88 1.65 -2.41
CA ILE A 81 7.45 0.33 -2.10
C ILE A 81 6.38 -0.61 -1.54
N ASN A 82 5.52 -0.11 -0.64
CA ASN A 82 4.43 -0.92 -0.09
C ASN A 82 3.50 -1.42 -1.20
N LEU A 83 3.06 -0.52 -2.09
CA LEU A 83 2.18 -0.88 -3.21
C LEU A 83 2.84 -1.90 -4.15
N GLU A 84 4.14 -1.72 -4.43
CA GLU A 84 4.92 -2.65 -5.26
C GLU A 84 5.00 -4.05 -4.62
N TRP A 85 5.28 -4.13 -3.32
CA TRP A 85 5.34 -5.40 -2.61
C TRP A 85 3.97 -6.06 -2.49
N ILE A 86 2.91 -5.31 -2.26
CA ILE A 86 1.55 -5.84 -2.32
C ILE A 86 1.29 -6.45 -3.71
N ALA A 87 1.61 -5.73 -4.79
CA ALA A 87 1.43 -6.25 -6.14
C ALA A 87 2.22 -7.54 -6.39
N GLN A 88 3.47 -7.63 -5.91
CA GLN A 88 4.28 -8.86 -6.00
C GLN A 88 3.61 -10.05 -5.29
N GLU A 89 3.06 -9.84 -4.09
CA GLU A 89 2.36 -10.90 -3.37
C GLU A 89 1.02 -11.28 -4.01
N LEU A 90 0.32 -10.35 -4.66
CA LEU A 90 -0.93 -10.65 -5.35
C LEU A 90 -0.70 -11.39 -6.69
N GLN A 91 0.43 -11.16 -7.37
CA GLN A 91 0.77 -11.81 -8.64
C GLN A 91 1.01 -13.33 -8.52
N VAL A 92 1.31 -13.82 -7.32
CA VAL A 92 1.53 -15.26 -7.07
C VAL A 92 0.27 -15.99 -6.59
N LEU A 93 -0.84 -15.27 -6.41
CA LEU A 93 -2.14 -15.85 -6.08
C LEU A 93 -2.88 -16.30 -7.34
N ASP A 94 -3.94 -17.08 -7.15
CA ASP A 94 -4.83 -17.46 -8.23
C ASP A 94 -5.45 -16.22 -8.89
N GLU A 95 -5.42 -16.18 -10.22
CA GLU A 95 -5.99 -15.10 -11.00
C GLU A 95 -7.52 -15.08 -10.83
N THR A 96 -8.04 -13.95 -10.35
CA THR A 96 -9.47 -13.69 -10.19
C THR A 96 -9.76 -12.25 -10.61
N GLU A 97 -11.03 -11.93 -10.91
CA GLU A 97 -11.44 -10.56 -11.26
C GLU A 97 -11.03 -9.55 -10.19
N GLU A 98 -11.14 -9.92 -8.91
CA GLU A 98 -10.73 -9.09 -7.79
C GLU A 98 -9.21 -8.84 -7.78
N ILE A 99 -8.40 -9.89 -7.94
CA ILE A 99 -6.94 -9.76 -7.98
C ILE A 99 -6.50 -8.93 -9.19
N GLY A 100 -7.12 -9.14 -10.36
CA GLY A 100 -6.88 -8.33 -11.55
C GLY A 100 -7.18 -6.84 -11.31
N PHE A 101 -8.32 -6.55 -10.68
CA PHE A 101 -8.70 -5.19 -10.32
C PHE A 101 -7.71 -4.56 -9.33
N PHE A 102 -7.28 -5.30 -8.30
CA PHE A 102 -6.28 -4.82 -7.33
C PHE A 102 -4.94 -4.50 -7.99
N LEU A 103 -4.43 -5.39 -8.85
CA LEU A 103 -3.18 -5.16 -9.58
C LEU A 103 -3.25 -3.91 -10.46
N GLU A 104 -4.39 -3.69 -11.11
CA GLU A 104 -4.62 -2.52 -11.95
C GLU A 104 -4.58 -1.21 -11.13
N ILE A 105 -5.36 -1.11 -10.04
CA ILE A 105 -5.37 0.11 -9.21
C ILE A 105 -4.06 0.35 -8.46
N LEU A 106 -3.31 -0.71 -8.12
CA LEU A 106 -1.97 -0.59 -7.56
C LEU A 106 -0.99 0.03 -8.57
N ALA A 107 -1.04 -0.44 -9.82
CA ALA A 107 -0.23 0.12 -10.90
C ALA A 107 -0.56 1.59 -11.16
N GLU A 108 -1.85 1.94 -11.25
CA GLU A 108 -2.30 3.32 -11.40
C GLU A 108 -1.88 4.19 -10.21
N GLY A 109 -2.02 3.70 -8.97
CA GLY A 109 -1.57 4.39 -7.76
C GLY A 109 -0.07 4.65 -7.73
N MET A 110 0.74 3.69 -8.15
CA MET A 110 2.20 3.85 -8.27
C MET A 110 2.59 4.94 -9.29
N GLU A 111 1.88 5.04 -10.41
CA GLU A 111 2.09 6.12 -11.39
C GLU A 111 1.65 7.50 -10.85
N LEU A 112 0.56 7.57 -10.08
CA LEU A 112 0.14 8.80 -9.40
C LEU A 112 1.22 9.32 -8.44
N ILE A 113 1.85 8.43 -7.66
CA ILE A 113 2.96 8.79 -6.76
C ILE A 113 4.16 9.33 -7.56
N LYS A 114 4.55 8.67 -8.66
CA LYS A 114 5.66 9.12 -9.53
C LYS A 114 5.39 10.47 -10.18
N SER A 115 4.18 10.70 -10.67
CA SER A 115 3.81 11.95 -11.34
C SER A 115 3.83 13.16 -10.40
N SER A 116 3.57 12.93 -9.11
CA SER A 116 3.61 13.96 -8.06
C SER A 116 5.04 14.43 -7.71
N ASN A 117 6.09 13.79 -8.26
CA ASN A 117 7.50 14.20 -8.10
C ASN A 117 7.98 15.19 -9.19
N GLN A 118 7.20 15.48 -10.24
CA GLN A 118 7.63 16.37 -11.34
C GLN A 118 7.19 17.84 -11.18
N GLY A 119 6.73 18.22 -9.99
CA GLY A 119 6.18 19.55 -9.71
C GLY A 119 6.83 20.22 -8.50
N GLU A 120 8.16 20.35 -8.49
CA GLU A 120 8.89 21.34 -7.66
C GLU A 120 10.05 21.96 -8.44
#